data_AF-H2CDL7-F1
#
_entry.id   AF-H2CDL7-F1
#
_cell.length_a   1.000
_cell.length_b   1.000
_cell.length_c   1.000
_cell.angle_alpha   90.00
_cell.angle_beta   90.00
_cell.angle_gamma   90.00
#
_symmetry.space_group_name_H-M   'P 1'
#
loop_
_entity.id
_entity.type
_entity.pdbx_description
1 polymer ?
#
loop_
_entity_poly.entity_id
_entity_poly.type
_entity_poly.pdbx_seq_one_letter_code
_entity_poly.pdbx_strand_id
1 'polypeptide(L)'
;MANFFKRGKKIIISIEKDELRESGSSLRTVLGESLPLEAGNEILLNIGACDELSIESAAVLATFAKECRKVGCALKITASSAIKDQFSIIGLDRHFQIPGVAS
;
A
#
# COMPACT_ATOMS: atom_id res chain seq x y z
N MET A 1 -12.18 -4.78 5.84
CA MET A 1 -12.77 -3.43 5.62
C MET A 1 -11.69 -2.35 5.76
N ALA A 2 -11.34 -1.64 4.68
CA ALA A 2 -10.31 -0.58 4.74
C ALA A 2 -10.89 0.75 5.24
N ASN A 3 -10.20 1.41 6.18
CA ASN A 3 -10.56 2.75 6.65
C ASN A 3 -9.69 3.82 5.99
N PHE A 4 -10.33 4.86 5.44
CA PHE A 4 -9.65 5.97 4.75
C PHE A 4 -9.89 7.32 5.45
N PHE A 5 -8.82 8.10 5.60
CA PHE A 5 -8.88 9.43 6.20
C PHE A 5 -8.04 10.43 5.38
N LYS A 6 -8.67 11.49 4.84
CA LYS A 6 -7.99 12.58 4.12
C LYS A 6 -7.80 13.79 5.05
N ARG A 7 -6.57 14.24 5.23
CA ARG A 7 -6.22 15.48 5.95
C ARG A 7 -5.33 16.35 5.05
N GLY A 8 -5.95 17.31 4.37
CA GLY A 8 -5.25 18.11 3.34
C GLY A 8 -4.77 17.23 2.18
N LYS A 9 -3.46 17.27 1.89
CA LYS A 9 -2.80 16.43 0.86
C LYS A 9 -2.40 15.03 1.35
N LYS A 10 -2.61 14.72 2.63
CA LYS A 10 -2.29 13.40 3.19
C LYS A 10 -3.51 12.50 3.21
N ILE A 11 -3.36 11.28 2.73
CA ILE A 11 -4.40 10.25 2.74
C ILE A 11 -3.86 9.05 3.50
N ILE A 12 -4.55 8.65 4.57
CA ILE A 12 -4.18 7.49 5.39
C ILE A 12 -5.14 6.36 5.05
N ILE A 13 -4.59 5.18 4.78
CA ILE A 13 -5.34 3.97 4.48
C ILE A 13 -4.85 2.90 5.44
N SER A 14 -5.76 2.32 6.23
CA SER A 14 -5.43 1.18 7.09
C SER A 14 -6.17 -0.06 6.61
N ILE A 15 -5.42 -1.14 6.41
CA ILE A 15 -5.92 -2.44 5.96
C ILE A 15 -5.97 -3.38 7.16
N GLU A 16 -7.06 -4.11 7.28
CA GLU A 16 -7.26 -5.08 8.35
C GLU A 16 -6.46 -6.36 8.08
N LYS A 17 -6.20 -7.11 9.16
CA LYS A 17 -5.25 -8.23 9.20
C LYS A 17 -5.42 -9.25 8.06
N ASP A 18 -6.64 -9.67 7.78
CA ASP A 18 -6.93 -10.77 6.85
C ASP A 18 -7.13 -10.32 5.39
N GLU A 19 -7.27 -9.02 5.14
CA GLU A 19 -7.65 -8.49 3.82
C GLU A 19 -6.59 -8.74 2.75
N LEU A 20 -5.30 -8.75 3.10
CA LEU A 20 -4.23 -9.04 2.14
C LEU A 20 -4.12 -10.53 1.80
N ARG A 21 -4.68 -11.39 2.65
CA ARG A 21 -4.68 -12.85 2.50
C ARG A 21 -5.82 -13.34 1.63
N GLU A 22 -7.04 -12.83 1.85
CA GLU A 22 -8.26 -13.45 1.31
C GLU A 22 -8.53 -13.18 -0.17
N SER A 23 -8.35 -11.96 -0.68
CA SER A 23 -8.24 -11.68 -2.12
C SER A 23 -7.85 -10.23 -2.37
N GLY A 24 -7.08 -9.97 -3.44
CA GLY A 24 -6.72 -8.60 -3.84
C GLY A 24 -7.89 -7.76 -4.34
N SER A 25 -9.12 -8.30 -4.41
CA SER A 25 -10.29 -7.64 -4.99
C SER A 25 -10.75 -6.43 -4.18
N SER A 26 -10.94 -6.58 -2.86
CA SER A 26 -11.25 -5.46 -1.95
C SER A 26 -10.17 -4.39 -1.98
N LEU A 27 -8.90 -4.83 -2.03
CA LEU A 27 -7.75 -3.94 -2.13
C LEU A 27 -7.77 -3.13 -3.42
N ARG A 28 -8.15 -3.76 -4.54
CA ARG A 28 -8.24 -3.13 -5.86
C ARG A 28 -9.32 -2.07 -5.90
N THR A 29 -10.49 -2.32 -5.31
CA THR A 29 -11.57 -1.33 -5.23
C THR A 29 -11.16 -0.12 -4.38
N VAL A 30 -10.55 -0.37 -3.22
CA VAL A 30 -10.10 0.70 -2.31
C VAL A 30 -8.98 1.52 -2.94
N LEU A 31 -7.96 0.87 -3.50
CA LEU A 31 -6.78 1.54 -4.04
C LEU A 31 -6.98 2.11 -5.44
N GLY A 32 -7.84 1.48 -6.25
CA GLY A 32 -8.03 1.83 -7.66
C GLY A 32 -9.16 2.81 -7.94
N GLU A 33 -10.29 2.70 -7.24
CA GLU A 33 -11.51 3.46 -7.59
C GLU A 33 -11.79 4.61 -6.63
N SER A 34 -11.33 4.51 -5.38
CA SER A 34 -11.77 5.41 -4.30
C SER A 34 -10.79 6.56 -3.98
N LEU A 35 -9.59 6.56 -4.55
CA LEU A 35 -8.52 7.46 -4.14
C LEU A 35 -8.16 8.49 -5.23
N PRO A 36 -8.31 9.80 -4.96
CA PRO A 36 -7.80 10.83 -5.86
C PRO A 36 -6.27 10.82 -5.83
N LEU A 37 -5.65 10.23 -6.85
CA LEU A 37 -4.21 10.28 -7.07
C LEU A 37 -3.86 11.60 -7.78
N GLU A 38 -3.31 12.54 -7.01
CA GLU A 38 -2.91 13.87 -7.52
C GLU A 38 -1.46 14.16 -7.16
N ALA A 39 -0.80 14.97 -7.98
CA ALA A 39 0.57 15.39 -7.74
C ALA A 39 0.72 16.11 -6.39
N GLY A 40 1.69 15.68 -5.60
CA GLY A 40 1.94 16.23 -4.26
C GLY A 40 1.00 15.72 -3.17
N ASN A 41 0.10 14.78 -3.45
CA ASN A 41 -0.55 13.98 -2.41
C ASN A 41 0.48 13.03 -1.76
N GLU A 42 0.28 12.74 -0.48
CA GLU A 42 1.05 11.74 0.27
C GLU A 42 0.08 10.68 0.79
N ILE A 43 0.27 9.45 0.34
CA ILE A 43 -0.53 8.29 0.75
C ILE A 43 0.26 7.47 1.76
N LEU A 44 -0.31 7.32 2.95
CA LEU A 44 0.21 6.53 4.05
C LEU A 44 -0.60 5.24 4.15
N LEU A 45 -0.07 4.16 3.57
CA LEU A 45 -0.71 2.85 3.58
C LEU A 45 -0.19 2.02 4.76
N ASN A 46 -1.07 1.70 5.70
CA ASN A 46 -0.77 0.88 6.85
C ASN A 46 -1.34 -0.55 6.66
N ILE A 47 -0.43 -1.49 6.49
CA ILE A 47 -0.67 -2.94 6.45
C ILE A 47 0.09 -3.65 7.58
N GLY A 48 0.44 -2.92 8.64
CA GLY A 48 1.21 -3.45 9.78
C GLY A 48 0.49 -4.53 10.57
N ALA A 49 -0.83 -4.63 10.45
CA ALA A 49 -1.64 -5.67 11.09
C ALA A 49 -1.69 -6.97 10.29
N CYS A 50 -1.22 -6.97 9.03
CA CYS A 50 -1.26 -8.13 8.14
C CYS A 50 0.01 -8.97 8.28
N ASP A 51 -0.14 -10.29 8.27
CA ASP A 51 0.98 -11.23 8.41
C ASP A 51 1.20 -12.08 7.13
N GLU A 52 0.22 -12.09 6.22
CA GLU A 52 0.26 -12.82 4.95
C GLU A 52 -0.12 -11.91 3.78
N LEU A 53 0.56 -12.09 2.64
CA LEU A 53 0.28 -11.41 1.38
C LEU A 53 0.01 -12.43 0.27
N SER A 54 -1.18 -12.37 -0.32
CA SER A 54 -1.46 -13.14 -1.53
C SER A 54 -0.78 -12.53 -2.76
N ILE A 55 -0.53 -13.35 -3.78
CA ILE A 55 0.07 -12.91 -5.06
C ILE A 55 -0.79 -11.82 -5.72
N GLU A 56 -2.11 -11.95 -5.65
CA GLU A 56 -3.04 -10.95 -6.21
C GLU A 56 -2.94 -9.62 -5.48
N SER A 57 -2.94 -9.63 -4.14
CA SER A 57 -2.75 -8.42 -3.33
C SER A 57 -1.41 -7.75 -3.62
N ALA A 58 -0.34 -8.53 -3.79
CA ALA A 58 0.97 -8.02 -4.18
C ALA A 58 0.94 -7.30 -5.54
N ALA A 59 0.27 -7.90 -6.54
CA ALA A 59 0.13 -7.31 -7.87
C ALA A 59 -0.68 -6.00 -7.85
N VAL A 60 -1.73 -5.94 -7.04
CA VAL A 60 -2.53 -4.72 -6.84
C VAL A 60 -1.68 -3.63 -6.20
N LEU A 61 -0.93 -3.94 -5.15
CA LEU A 61 -0.03 -2.99 -4.48
C LEU A 61 1.06 -2.45 -5.41
N ALA A 62 1.67 -3.33 -6.22
CA ALA A 62 2.68 -2.92 -7.21
C ALA A 62 2.09 -1.98 -8.28
N THR A 63 0.90 -2.29 -8.77
CA THR A 63 0.18 -1.46 -9.74
C THR A 63 -0.13 -0.10 -9.15
N PHE A 64 -0.66 -0.06 -7.92
CA PHE A 64 -0.97 1.17 -7.22
C PHE A 64 0.27 2.04 -6.98
N ALA A 65 1.40 1.45 -6.57
CA ALA A 65 2.66 2.17 -6.41
C ALA A 65 3.15 2.78 -7.73
N LYS A 66 3.01 2.04 -8.84
CA LYS A 66 3.35 2.54 -10.18
C LYS A 66 2.47 3.72 -10.58
N GLU A 67 1.16 3.64 -10.35
CA GLU A 67 0.24 4.75 -10.63
C GLU A 67 0.58 5.98 -9.76
N CYS A 68 0.81 5.82 -8.45
CA CYS A 68 1.24 6.93 -7.58
C CYS A 68 2.49 7.63 -8.13
N ARG A 69 3.50 6.86 -8.56
CA ARG A 69 4.75 7.41 -9.13
C ARG A 69 4.51 8.18 -10.43
N LYS A 70 3.62 7.71 -11.31
CA LYS A 70 3.31 8.38 -12.58
C LYS A 70 2.72 9.77 -12.37
N VAL A 71 1.85 9.93 -11.37
CA VAL A 71 1.19 11.20 -11.06
C VAL A 71 1.99 12.08 -10.09
N GLY A 72 3.13 11.62 -9.59
CA GLY A 72 3.92 12.38 -8.60
C GLY A 72 3.30 12.41 -7.21
N CYS A 73 2.52 11.38 -6.87
CA CYS A 73 2.00 11.13 -5.53
C CYS A 73 3.03 10.32 -4.73
N ALA A 74 3.33 10.74 -3.50
CA ALA A 74 4.24 10.03 -2.61
C ALA A 74 3.51 8.88 -1.92
N LEU A 75 3.98 7.64 -2.07
CA LEU A 75 3.43 6.47 -1.39
C LEU A 75 4.39 5.96 -0.32
N LYS A 76 3.94 5.96 0.93
CA LYS A 76 4.65 5.39 2.08
C LYS A 76 3.87 4.20 2.62
N ILE A 77 4.58 3.11 2.92
CA ILE A 77 3.96 1.88 3.41
C ILE A 77 4.52 1.49 4.78
N THR A 78 3.62 1.21 5.72
CA THR A 78 3.95 0.61 7.02
C THR A 78 3.49 -0.84 6.98
N ALA A 79 4.41 -1.77 7.20
CA ALA A 79 4.17 -3.21 7.08
C ALA A 79 4.80 -3.97 8.25
N SER A 80 4.24 -5.15 8.57
CA SER A 80 4.83 -6.08 9.53
C SER A 80 6.15 -6.64 9.01
N SER A 81 6.97 -7.26 9.87
CA SER A 81 8.22 -7.90 9.44
C SER A 81 7.97 -9.00 8.40
N ALA A 82 6.94 -9.84 8.60
CA ALA A 82 6.58 -10.91 7.68
C ALA A 82 6.27 -10.38 6.27
N ILE A 83 5.50 -9.28 6.18
CA ILE A 83 5.17 -8.67 4.89
C ILE A 83 6.41 -7.99 4.26
N LYS A 84 7.27 -7.37 5.05
CA LYS A 84 8.54 -6.78 4.55
C LYS A 84 9.46 -7.84 3.94
N ASP A 85 9.55 -9.02 4.56
CA ASP A 85 10.32 -10.14 4.05
C ASP A 85 9.71 -10.64 2.73
N GLN A 86 8.38 -10.80 2.68
CA GLN A 86 7.67 -11.18 1.45
C GLN A 86 7.86 -10.16 0.32
N PHE A 87 7.79 -8.85 0.61
CA PHE A 87 8.11 -7.80 -0.36
C PHE A 87 9.55 -7.89 -0.88
N SER A 88 10.51 -8.19 0.00
CA SER A 88 11.92 -8.30 -0.40
C SER A 88 12.14 -9.52 -1.31
N ILE A 89 11.52 -10.66 -0.98
CA ILE A 89 11.60 -11.90 -1.78
C ILE A 89 11.08 -11.67 -3.21
N ILE A 90 9.96 -10.96 -3.36
CA ILE A 90 9.35 -10.69 -4.67
C ILE A 90 9.87 -9.38 -5.31
N GLY A 91 10.75 -8.65 -4.61
CA GLY A 91 11.31 -7.38 -5.04
C GLY A 91 10.27 -6.26 -5.19
N LEU A 92 9.24 -6.21 -4.35
CA LEU A 92 8.24 -5.14 -4.32
C LEU A 92 8.67 -3.95 -3.45
N ASP A 93 9.61 -4.17 -2.54
CA ASP A 93 10.23 -3.18 -1.66
C ASP A 93 10.71 -1.93 -2.43
N ARG A 94 11.30 -2.10 -3.62
CA ARG A 94 11.76 -1.00 -4.50
C ARG A 94 10.67 -0.02 -4.95
N HIS A 95 9.39 -0.41 -4.81
CA HIS A 95 8.25 0.41 -5.22
C HIS A 95 7.69 1.26 -4.09
N PHE A 96 8.12 1.05 -2.84
CA PHE A 96 7.59 1.76 -1.68
C PHE A 96 8.65 2.51 -0.90
N GLN A 97 8.25 3.62 -0.30
CA GLN A 97 9.02 4.20 0.80
C GLN A 97 8.60 3.54 2.11
N ILE A 98 9.45 2.67 2.65
CA ILE A 98 9.21 1.99 3.93
C ILE A 98 9.87 2.79 5.06
N PRO A 99 9.11 3.44 5.96
CA PRO A 99 9.67 4.17 7.09
C PRO A 99 10.46 3.25 8.02
N GLY A 100 11.64 3.70 8.46
CA GLY A 100 12.47 2.98 9.42
C GLY A 100 13.46 1.97 8.81
N VAL A 101 13.52 1.86 7.48
CA VAL A 101 14.66 1.25 6.80
C VAL A 101 15.58 2.40 6.41
N ALA A 102 16.68 2.60 7.14
CA ALA A 102 17.70 3.56 6.74
C ALA A 102 18.25 3.09 5.38
N SER A 103 18.02 3.89 4.34
CA SER A 103 18.85 3.88 3.14
C SER A 103 19.97 4.87 3.33
#